data_AF-A0A832XKV5-F1
#
_entry.id   AF-A0A832XKV5-F1
#
_cell.length_a   1.000
_cell.length_b   1.000
_cell.length_c   1.000
_cell.angle_alpha   90.00
_cell.angle_beta   90.00
_cell.angle_gamma   90.00
#
_symmetry.space_group_name_H-M   'P 1'
#
loop_
_entity.id
_entity.type
_entity.pdbx_description
1 polymer ?
#
loop_
_entity_poly.entity_id
_entity_poly.type
_entity_poly.pdbx_seq_one_letter_code
_entity_poly.pdbx_strand_id
1 'polypeptide(L)'
;MNFKPLMRLLCHQKPERCYWMCREPLVVCSRCLGIYVGFLITVIFSLFAFGLFTKTVNFIFAIVLFVPMGVDGVSQLLGRRESNNPLRFLTGYTAGYAVALVFYSLVAKTLAFQTTGTIPNMLSIAPLLFIPAFILIFEKFRNSQILKRTFNFIAIFTALFMVAAVFFLYAVVLRNFIAA
;
A
#
# COMPACT_ATOMS: atom_id res chain seq x y z
N MET A 1 8.00 -19.83 -11.02
CA MET A 1 6.56 -19.62 -11.28
C MET A 1 6.38 -18.29 -12.01
N ASN A 2 5.64 -18.27 -13.12
CA ASN A 2 5.39 -17.04 -13.88
C ASN A 2 4.16 -16.32 -13.31
N PHE A 3 4.37 -15.39 -12.39
CA PHE A 3 3.28 -14.64 -11.73
C PHE A 3 2.68 -13.50 -12.59
N LYS A 4 3.17 -13.31 -13.82
CA LYS A 4 2.69 -12.23 -14.70
C LYS A 4 1.18 -12.28 -14.96
N PRO A 5 0.54 -13.44 -15.26
CA PRO A 5 -0.89 -13.48 -15.54
C PRO A 5 -1.74 -13.03 -14.35
N LEU A 6 -1.40 -13.49 -13.14
CA LEU A 6 -2.09 -13.12 -11.90
C LEU A 6 -1.98 -11.62 -11.62
N MET A 7 -0.77 -11.06 -11.72
CA MET A 7 -0.54 -9.65 -11.43
C MET A 7 -1.14 -8.70 -12.48
N ARG A 8 -1.43 -9.17 -13.71
CA ARG A 8 -2.15 -8.35 -14.73
C ARG A 8 -3.57 -7.99 -14.33
N LEU A 9 -4.20 -8.77 -13.46
CA LEU A 9 -5.53 -8.47 -12.92
C LEU A 9 -5.51 -7.26 -11.97
N LEU A 10 -4.36 -6.99 -11.33
CA LEU A 10 -4.20 -5.97 -10.31
C LEU A 10 -3.33 -4.78 -10.78
N CYS A 11 -2.52 -4.98 -11.82
CA CYS A 11 -1.56 -4.01 -12.30
C CYS A 11 -1.44 -4.06 -13.83
N HIS A 12 -1.31 -2.88 -14.46
CA HIS A 12 -1.16 -2.76 -15.90
C HIS A 12 0.21 -3.20 -16.43
N GLN A 13 1.23 -3.33 -15.56
CA GLN A 13 2.58 -3.82 -15.88
C GLN A 13 3.29 -3.16 -17.09
N LYS A 14 2.98 -1.89 -17.36
CA LYS A 14 3.65 -1.09 -18.39
C LYS A 14 5.13 -0.88 -18.03
N PRO A 15 6.12 -1.41 -18.80
CA PRO A 15 7.54 -1.36 -18.44
C PRO A 15 8.09 0.04 -18.18
N GLU A 16 7.59 1.04 -18.91
CA GLU A 16 7.95 2.46 -18.75
C GLU A 16 7.47 3.07 -17.43
N ARG A 17 6.52 2.43 -16.76
CA ARG A 17 6.00 2.82 -15.43
C ARG A 17 6.51 1.92 -14.31
N CYS A 18 7.38 0.98 -14.62
CA CYS A 18 8.00 0.10 -13.66
C CYS A 18 9.37 0.62 -13.25
N TYR A 19 9.73 0.34 -12.01
CA TYR A 19 11.12 0.41 -11.58
C TYR A 19 11.92 -0.72 -12.23
N TRP A 20 13.14 -0.41 -12.68
CA TRP A 20 14.03 -1.36 -13.34
C TRP A 20 15.14 -1.79 -12.39
N MET A 21 15.31 -3.11 -12.24
CA MET A 21 16.40 -3.72 -11.49
C MET A 21 17.06 -4.82 -12.32
N CYS A 22 18.39 -4.87 -12.30
CA CYS A 22 19.17 -5.84 -13.09
C CYS A 22 18.73 -5.87 -14.56
N ARG A 23 18.47 -4.70 -15.16
CA ARG A 23 17.99 -4.51 -16.55
C ARG A 23 16.63 -5.15 -16.88
N GLU A 24 15.83 -5.45 -15.89
CA GLU A 24 14.45 -5.92 -16.07
C GLU A 24 13.48 -5.10 -15.20
N PRO A 25 12.24 -4.89 -15.65
CA PRO A 25 11.23 -4.25 -14.83
C PRO A 25 10.79 -5.16 -13.67
N LEU A 26 10.41 -4.57 -12.54
CA LEU A 26 9.69 -5.27 -11.48
C LEU A 26 8.33 -5.80 -12.00
N VAL A 27 7.76 -6.78 -11.28
CA VAL A 27 6.50 -7.43 -11.64
C VAL A 27 5.26 -6.52 -11.55
N VAL A 28 5.40 -5.32 -10.97
CA VAL A 28 4.34 -4.32 -10.85
C VAL A 28 4.90 -2.92 -11.13
N CYS A 29 4.03 -1.98 -11.52
CA CYS A 29 4.42 -0.60 -11.74
C CYS A 29 4.81 0.10 -10.42
N SER A 30 5.58 1.19 -10.52
CA SER A 30 6.07 1.95 -9.36
C SER A 30 4.96 2.43 -8.43
N ARG A 31 3.75 2.71 -8.97
CA ARG A 31 2.58 3.08 -8.16
C ARG A 31 2.07 1.91 -7.33
N CYS A 32 1.82 0.75 -7.95
CA CYS A 32 1.40 -0.45 -7.24
C CYS A 32 2.45 -0.89 -6.21
N LEU A 33 3.74 -0.80 -6.55
CA LEU A 33 4.82 -1.04 -5.60
C LEU A 33 4.71 -0.11 -4.38
N GLY A 34 4.48 1.19 -4.60
CA GLY A 34 4.23 2.16 -3.54
C GLY A 34 3.05 1.75 -2.67
N ILE A 35 1.90 1.42 -3.27
CA ILE A 35 0.69 0.99 -2.54
C ILE A 35 1.00 -0.22 -1.65
N TYR A 36 1.62 -1.26 -2.21
CA TYR A 36 1.89 -2.49 -1.47
C TYR A 36 2.93 -2.30 -0.36
N VAL A 37 4.03 -1.60 -0.64
CA VAL A 37 5.06 -1.34 0.37
C VAL A 37 4.51 -0.42 1.47
N GLY A 38 3.80 0.65 1.11
CA GLY A 38 3.19 1.57 2.06
C GLY A 38 2.13 0.88 2.93
N PHE A 39 1.29 0.03 2.34
CA PHE A 39 0.33 -0.77 3.09
C PHE A 39 1.02 -1.69 4.09
N LEU A 40 1.99 -2.49 3.62
CA LEU A 40 2.67 -3.48 4.44
C LEU A 40 3.42 -2.84 5.62
N ILE A 41 4.22 -1.80 5.35
CA ILE A 41 4.98 -1.09 6.38
C ILE A 41 4.03 -0.50 7.43
N THR A 42 2.92 0.09 6.99
CA THR A 42 1.97 0.74 7.90
C THR A 42 1.21 -0.25 8.77
N VAL A 43 0.79 -1.41 8.21
CA VAL A 43 0.14 -2.47 9.00
C VAL A 43 1.10 -3.03 10.03
N ILE A 44 2.32 -3.41 9.61
CA ILE A 44 3.36 -3.94 10.51
C ILE A 44 3.64 -2.91 11.62
N PHE A 45 3.94 -1.67 11.24
CA PHE A 45 4.21 -0.61 12.20
C PHE A 45 3.05 -0.42 13.18
N SER A 46 1.80 -0.38 12.70
CA SER A 46 0.64 -0.17 13.57
C SER A 46 0.44 -1.32 14.57
N LEU A 47 0.68 -2.56 14.16
CA LEU A 47 0.60 -3.73 15.04
C LEU A 47 1.66 -3.68 16.15
N PHE A 48 2.88 -3.27 15.85
CA PHE A 48 3.96 -3.19 16.84
C PHE A 48 3.88 -1.92 17.72
N ALA A 49 3.57 -0.77 17.11
CA ALA A 49 3.59 0.53 17.78
C ALA A 49 2.34 0.79 18.62
N PHE A 50 1.18 0.28 18.17
CA PHE A 50 -0.11 0.51 18.83
C PHE A 50 -0.69 -0.76 19.46
N GLY A 51 -0.16 -1.94 19.13
CA GLY A 51 -0.72 -3.23 19.53
C GLY A 51 -1.75 -3.76 18.53
N LEU A 52 -2.40 -4.87 18.90
CA LEU A 52 -3.33 -5.57 18.02
C LEU A 52 -4.66 -4.80 17.87
N PHE A 53 -4.81 -4.08 16.75
CA PHE A 53 -6.05 -3.39 16.34
C PHE A 53 -6.69 -2.48 17.42
N THR A 54 -5.87 -1.73 18.17
CA THR A 54 -6.32 -0.94 19.34
C THR A 54 -6.65 0.52 19.02
N LYS A 55 -6.47 0.98 17.79
CA LYS A 55 -6.69 2.37 17.37
C LYS A 55 -7.67 2.45 16.20
N THR A 56 -8.39 3.56 16.13
CA THR A 56 -9.26 3.89 14.99
C THR A 56 -8.71 5.06 14.19
N VAL A 57 -8.98 5.09 12.88
CA VAL A 57 -8.53 6.16 11.99
C VAL A 57 -9.61 7.24 11.87
N ASN A 58 -9.16 8.49 11.86
CA ASN A 58 -9.95 9.61 11.36
C ASN A 58 -10.04 9.51 9.84
N PHE A 59 -11.25 9.24 9.32
CA PHE A 59 -11.46 9.05 7.89
C PHE A 59 -11.07 10.25 7.03
N ILE A 60 -11.19 11.49 7.54
CA ILE A 60 -10.76 12.70 6.82
C ILE A 60 -9.25 12.65 6.58
N PHE A 61 -8.48 12.27 7.60
CA PHE A 61 -7.04 12.11 7.48
C PHE A 61 -6.66 11.05 6.44
N ALA A 62 -7.34 9.91 6.45
CA ALA A 62 -7.13 8.87 5.42
C ALA A 62 -7.43 9.41 4.01
N ILE A 63 -8.56 10.10 3.82
CA ILE A 63 -8.95 10.70 2.53
C ILE A 63 -7.88 11.67 2.02
N VAL A 64 -7.40 12.58 2.88
CA VAL A 64 -6.36 13.56 2.52
C VAL A 64 -5.11 12.87 1.97
N LEU A 65 -4.73 11.72 2.51
CA LEU A 65 -3.55 10.97 2.07
C LEU A 65 -3.73 10.21 0.75
N PHE A 66 -4.97 9.96 0.33
CA PHE A 66 -5.30 9.45 -1.00
C PHE A 66 -5.27 10.54 -2.08
N VAL A 67 -5.53 11.80 -1.71
CA VAL A 67 -5.63 12.91 -2.67
C VAL A 67 -4.41 13.02 -3.59
N PRO A 68 -3.14 12.93 -3.12
CA PRO A 68 -1.98 13.00 -4.00
C PRO A 68 -1.98 11.97 -5.13
N MET A 69 -2.42 10.74 -4.86
CA MET A 69 -2.55 9.69 -5.88
C MET A 69 -3.67 9.99 -6.87
N GLY A 70 -4.81 10.48 -6.38
CA GLY A 70 -5.92 10.92 -7.21
C GLY A 70 -5.49 12.04 -8.17
N VAL A 71 -4.82 13.07 -7.65
CA VAL A 71 -4.32 14.20 -8.45
C VAL A 71 -3.26 13.73 -9.46
N ASP A 72 -2.31 12.89 -9.06
CA ASP A 72 -1.31 12.31 -9.98
C ASP A 72 -1.96 11.43 -11.06
N GLY A 73 -3.00 10.68 -10.74
CA GLY A 73 -3.76 9.87 -11.70
C GLY A 73 -4.58 10.72 -12.68
N VAL A 74 -5.38 11.66 -12.16
CA VAL A 74 -6.26 12.52 -12.97
C VAL A 74 -5.44 13.45 -13.88
N SER A 75 -4.35 14.04 -13.38
CA SER A 75 -3.48 14.89 -14.21
C SER A 75 -2.86 14.14 -15.40
N GLN A 76 -2.54 12.85 -15.23
CA GLN A 76 -2.10 11.96 -16.32
C GLN A 76 -3.24 11.62 -17.29
N LEU A 77 -4.45 11.35 -16.77
CA LEU A 77 -5.63 11.05 -17.62
C LEU A 77 -6.02 12.24 -18.50
N LEU A 78 -5.87 13.47 -18.00
CA LEU A 78 -6.13 14.70 -18.75
C LEU A 78 -5.00 15.09 -19.72
N GLY A 79 -3.95 14.27 -19.86
CA GLY A 79 -2.82 14.54 -20.75
C GLY A 79 -1.95 15.74 -20.35
N ARG A 80 -2.13 16.28 -19.13
CA ARG A 80 -1.45 17.51 -18.69
C ARG A 80 0.03 17.30 -18.34
N ARG A 81 0.41 16.09 -17.93
CA ARG A 81 1.82 15.69 -17.73
C ARG A 81 2.00 14.18 -17.76
N GLU A 82 3.18 13.75 -18.14
CA GLU A 82 3.67 12.41 -17.81
C GLU A 82 4.20 12.39 -16.37
N SER A 83 3.99 11.27 -15.68
CA SER A 83 4.53 11.08 -14.33
C SER A 83 5.85 10.33 -14.36
N ASN A 84 6.66 10.51 -13.32
CA ASN A 84 7.93 9.80 -13.17
C ASN A 84 7.80 8.74 -12.07
N ASN A 85 8.69 7.75 -12.10
CA ASN A 85 8.59 6.60 -11.21
C ASN A 85 8.72 6.95 -9.71
N PRO A 86 9.61 7.86 -9.27
CA PRO A 86 9.64 8.34 -7.89
C PRO A 86 8.33 8.97 -7.43
N LEU A 87 7.73 9.85 -8.24
CA LEU A 87 6.45 10.48 -7.91
C LEU A 87 5.32 9.45 -7.86
N ARG A 88 5.26 8.52 -8.83
CA ARG A 88 4.30 7.41 -8.84
C ARG A 88 4.41 6.55 -7.58
N PHE A 89 5.63 6.28 -7.13
CA PHE A 89 5.88 5.53 -5.91
C PHE A 89 5.45 6.31 -4.68
N LEU A 90 5.84 7.58 -4.55
CA LEU A 90 5.48 8.46 -3.44
C LEU A 90 3.95 8.53 -3.28
N THR A 91 3.22 8.87 -4.35
CA THR A 91 1.76 8.99 -4.28
C THR A 91 1.08 7.64 -4.06
N GLY A 92 1.61 6.56 -4.63
CA GLY A 92 1.16 5.20 -4.35
C GLY A 92 1.37 4.81 -2.88
N TYR A 93 2.51 5.18 -2.29
CA TYR A 93 2.84 4.88 -0.90
C TYR A 93 1.89 5.58 0.07
N THR A 94 1.60 6.86 -0.13
CA THR A 94 0.66 7.59 0.76
C THR A 94 -0.75 7.00 0.68
N ALA A 95 -1.17 6.57 -0.52
CA ALA A 95 -2.43 5.84 -0.68
C ALA A 95 -2.40 4.48 0.03
N GLY A 96 -1.33 3.69 -0.13
CA GLY A 96 -1.16 2.41 0.56
C GLY A 96 -1.18 2.54 2.09
N TYR A 97 -0.50 3.57 2.61
CA TYR A 97 -0.55 3.95 4.03
C TYR A 97 -2.00 4.25 4.47
N ALA A 98 -2.74 5.03 3.69
CA ALA A 98 -4.13 5.37 4.01
C ALA A 98 -5.04 4.12 3.99
N VAL A 99 -4.88 3.23 2.99
CA VAL A 99 -5.59 1.94 2.95
C VAL A 99 -5.29 1.12 4.21
N ALA A 100 -4.02 1.06 4.64
CA ALA A 100 -3.62 0.29 5.81
C ALA A 100 -4.24 0.81 7.11
N LEU A 101 -4.31 2.13 7.31
CA LEU A 101 -4.96 2.70 8.49
C LEU A 101 -6.46 2.42 8.53
N VAL A 102 -7.14 2.52 7.38
CA VAL A 102 -8.55 2.16 7.24
C VAL A 102 -8.74 0.67 7.51
N PHE A 103 -7.91 -0.19 6.92
CA PHE A 103 -7.94 -1.63 7.15
C PHE A 103 -7.78 -1.96 8.63
N TYR A 104 -6.76 -1.42 9.30
CA TYR A 104 -6.50 -1.62 10.72
C TYR A 104 -7.72 -1.23 11.59
N SER A 105 -8.35 -0.11 11.25
CA SER A 105 -9.54 0.39 11.97
C SER A 105 -10.80 -0.43 11.70
N LEU A 106 -10.98 -0.92 10.47
CA LEU A 106 -12.10 -1.77 10.10
C LEU A 106 -11.99 -3.13 10.80
N VAL A 107 -10.80 -3.73 10.83
CA VAL A 107 -10.58 -4.98 11.57
C VAL A 107 -10.89 -4.79 13.06
N ALA A 108 -10.43 -3.68 13.66
CA ALA A 108 -10.74 -3.36 15.06
C ALA A 108 -12.25 -3.35 15.32
N LYS A 109 -13.03 -2.66 14.48
CA LYS A 109 -14.49 -2.57 14.60
C LYS A 109 -15.19 -3.91 14.33
N THR A 110 -14.84 -4.57 13.24
CA THR A 110 -15.48 -5.80 12.77
C THR A 110 -15.27 -6.98 13.72
N LEU A 111 -14.12 -7.02 14.40
CA LEU A 111 -13.78 -8.05 15.39
C LEU A 111 -13.96 -7.58 16.85
N ALA A 112 -14.62 -6.43 17.06
CA ALA A 112 -14.93 -5.86 18.37
C ALA A 112 -13.71 -5.71 19.32
N PHE A 113 -12.54 -5.36 18.78
CA PHE A 113 -11.38 -5.02 19.60
C PHE A 113 -11.64 -3.74 20.39
N GLN A 114 -11.16 -3.70 21.64
CA GLN A 114 -11.22 -2.48 22.46
C GLN A 114 -10.26 -1.43 21.90
N THR A 115 -10.80 -0.28 21.53
CA THR A 115 -9.99 0.81 20.96
C THR A 115 -9.70 1.90 21.99
N THR A 116 -8.45 2.35 22.06
CA THR A 116 -7.92 3.26 23.08
C THR A 116 -7.47 4.61 22.50
N GLY A 117 -7.96 5.00 21.32
CA GLY A 117 -7.69 6.30 20.72
C GLY A 117 -7.81 6.36 19.20
N THR A 118 -7.48 7.53 18.65
CA THR A 118 -7.63 7.86 17.23
C THR A 118 -6.29 8.18 16.55
N ILE A 119 -6.20 7.92 15.25
CA ILE A 119 -5.13 8.31 14.33
C ILE A 119 -5.66 9.46 13.46
N PRO A 120 -4.89 10.54 13.19
CA PRO A 120 -3.45 10.67 13.40
C PRO A 120 -3.04 11.00 14.83
N ASN A 121 -1.84 10.53 15.20
CA ASN A 121 -1.06 10.96 16.35
C ASN A 121 0.41 11.14 15.92
N MET A 122 1.29 11.68 16.77
CA MET A 122 2.69 11.93 16.40
C MET A 122 3.43 10.65 15.97
N LEU A 123 3.04 9.49 16.49
CA LEU A 123 3.70 8.23 16.14
C LEU A 123 3.19 7.67 14.80
N SER A 124 1.95 7.97 14.42
CA SER A 124 1.37 7.44 13.19
C SER A 124 2.01 8.00 11.92
N ILE A 125 2.72 9.14 11.98
CA ILE A 125 3.42 9.69 10.81
C ILE A 125 4.76 8.99 10.53
N ALA A 126 5.30 8.21 11.48
CA ALA A 126 6.61 7.58 11.33
C ALA A 126 6.75 6.67 10.09
N PRO A 127 5.73 5.88 9.67
CA PRO A 127 5.79 5.13 8.42
C PRO A 127 6.02 5.99 7.16
N LEU A 128 5.65 7.26 7.17
CA LEU A 128 5.89 8.16 6.02
C LEU A 128 7.38 8.52 5.88
N LEU A 129 8.15 8.45 6.97
CA LEU A 129 9.59 8.72 6.97
C LEU A 129 10.40 7.62 6.26
N PHE A 130 9.80 6.45 6.00
CA PHE A 130 10.44 5.36 5.25
C PHE A 130 10.52 5.60 3.74
N ILE A 131 9.75 6.57 3.21
CA ILE A 131 9.72 6.87 1.77
C ILE A 131 11.11 7.25 1.22
N PRO A 132 11.82 8.25 1.78
CA PRO A 132 13.16 8.60 1.28
C PRO A 132 14.15 7.43 1.41
N ALA A 133 14.11 6.69 2.53
CA ALA A 133 14.96 5.53 2.73
C ALA A 133 14.72 4.47 1.64
N PHE A 134 13.47 4.20 1.29
CA PHE A 134 13.13 3.28 0.21
C PHE A 134 13.72 3.72 -1.13
N ILE A 135 13.55 5.00 -1.50
CA ILE A 135 14.07 5.54 -2.77
C ILE A 135 15.59 5.40 -2.83
N LEU A 136 16.29 5.75 -1.75
CA LEU A 136 17.75 5.62 -1.66
C LEU A 136 18.22 4.16 -1.73
N ILE A 137 17.54 3.24 -1.05
CA ILE A 137 17.83 1.79 -1.11
C ILE A 137 17.64 1.30 -2.55
N PHE A 138 16.54 1.68 -3.20
CA PHE A 138 16.25 1.27 -4.55
C PHE A 138 17.33 1.75 -5.54
N GLU A 139 17.74 3.01 -5.44
CA GLU A 139 18.76 3.59 -6.30
C GLU A 139 20.14 2.95 -6.06
N LYS A 140 20.55 2.83 -4.79
CA LYS A 140 21.85 2.26 -4.41
C LYS A 140 22.00 0.80 -4.83
N PHE A 141 20.92 0.02 -4.76
CA PHE A 141 20.95 -1.43 -4.98
C PHE A 141 20.21 -1.87 -6.25
N ARG A 142 20.12 -1.00 -7.26
CA ARG A 142 19.44 -1.28 -8.54
C ARG A 142 19.94 -2.54 -9.26
N ASN A 143 21.20 -2.92 -9.05
CA ASN A 143 21.82 -4.09 -9.69
C ASN A 143 21.75 -5.37 -8.85
N SER A 144 21.06 -5.36 -7.69
CA SER A 144 20.95 -6.54 -6.81
C SER A 144 19.80 -7.45 -7.23
N GLN A 145 20.15 -8.67 -7.67
CA GLN A 145 19.16 -9.69 -8.05
C GLN A 145 18.35 -10.20 -6.84
N ILE A 146 18.98 -10.25 -5.66
CA ILE A 146 18.31 -10.64 -4.41
C ILE A 146 17.23 -9.62 -4.08
N LEU A 147 17.57 -8.33 -4.11
CA LEU A 147 16.64 -7.27 -3.76
C LEU A 147 15.47 -7.18 -4.75
N LYS A 148 15.73 -7.41 -6.04
CA LYS A 148 14.69 -7.56 -7.07
C LYS A 148 13.71 -8.69 -6.74
N ARG A 149 14.21 -9.88 -6.38
CA ARG A 149 13.37 -11.02 -5.99
C ARG A 149 12.54 -10.69 -4.75
N THR A 150 13.14 -10.05 -3.75
CA THR A 150 12.47 -9.62 -2.53
C THR A 150 11.35 -8.62 -2.82
N PHE A 151 11.59 -7.57 -3.60
CA PHE A 151 10.54 -6.60 -3.94
C PHE A 151 9.39 -7.23 -4.75
N ASN A 152 9.70 -8.10 -5.70
CA ASN A 152 8.67 -8.82 -6.43
C ASN A 152 7.83 -9.73 -5.52
N PHE A 153 8.49 -10.45 -4.61
CA PHE A 153 7.81 -11.31 -3.64
C PHE A 153 6.90 -10.50 -2.71
N ILE A 154 7.42 -9.42 -2.11
CA ILE A 154 6.66 -8.50 -1.26
C ILE A 154 5.45 -7.96 -2.01
N ALA A 155 5.63 -7.47 -3.23
CA ALA A 155 4.54 -6.93 -4.03
C ALA A 155 3.43 -7.95 -4.29
N ILE A 156 3.79 -9.18 -4.70
CA ILE A 156 2.82 -10.25 -4.97
C ILE A 156 2.11 -10.68 -3.68
N PHE A 157 2.87 -10.94 -2.61
CA PHE A 157 2.32 -11.39 -1.33
C PHE A 157 1.37 -10.35 -0.74
N THR A 158 1.77 -9.08 -0.69
CA THR A 158 0.92 -8.01 -0.17
C THR A 158 -0.32 -7.79 -1.03
N ALA A 159 -0.20 -7.86 -2.36
CA ALA A 159 -1.36 -7.75 -3.25
C ALA A 159 -2.40 -8.84 -2.96
N LEU A 160 -1.95 -10.11 -2.83
CA LEU A 160 -2.83 -11.23 -2.49
C LEU A 160 -3.43 -11.10 -1.10
N PHE A 161 -2.63 -10.68 -0.11
CA PHE A 161 -3.11 -10.41 1.23
C PHE A 161 -4.20 -9.34 1.25
N MET A 162 -4.01 -8.22 0.53
CA MET A 162 -5.01 -7.15 0.45
C MET A 162 -6.32 -7.65 -0.15
N VAL A 163 -6.26 -8.46 -1.22
CA VAL A 163 -7.46 -9.05 -1.83
C VAL A 163 -8.17 -10.00 -0.84
N ALA A 164 -7.42 -10.91 -0.22
CA ALA A 164 -7.98 -11.83 0.78
C ALA A 164 -8.58 -11.10 1.99
N ALA A 165 -7.93 -10.04 2.46
CA ALA A 165 -8.38 -9.20 3.56
C ALA A 165 -9.71 -8.50 3.26
N VAL A 166 -9.91 -8.03 2.03
CA VAL A 166 -11.19 -7.44 1.58
C VAL A 166 -12.30 -8.50 1.61
N PHE A 167 -12.06 -9.69 1.05
CA PHE A 167 -13.04 -10.78 1.07
C PHE A 167 -13.37 -11.23 2.50
N PHE A 168 -12.38 -11.32 3.37
CA PHE A 168 -12.58 -11.65 4.79
C PHE A 168 -13.46 -10.60 5.48
N LEU A 169 -13.13 -9.31 5.36
CA LEU A 169 -13.93 -8.24 5.95
C LEU A 169 -15.36 -8.23 5.41
N TYR A 170 -15.53 -8.42 4.10
CA TYR A 170 -16.85 -8.53 3.48
C TYR A 170 -17.66 -9.71 4.04
N ALA A 171 -17.05 -10.89 4.17
CA ALA A 171 -17.72 -12.07 4.69
C ALA A 171 -18.17 -11.88 6.16
N VAL A 172 -17.35 -11.24 7.00
CA VAL A 172 -17.73 -10.96 8.40
C VAL A 172 -18.87 -9.93 8.46
N VAL A 173 -18.81 -8.86 7.66
CA VAL A 173 -19.89 -7.87 7.60
C VAL A 173 -21.20 -8.51 7.14
N LEU A 174 -21.15 -9.34 6.10
CA LEU A 174 -22.32 -10.06 5.59
C LEU A 174 -22.91 -11.00 6.64
N ARG A 175 -22.06 -11.75 7.36
CA ARG A 175 -22.49 -12.62 8.47
C ARG A 175 -23.21 -11.81 9.55
N ASN A 176 -22.65 -10.68 9.96
CA ASN A 176 -23.25 -9.83 10.99
C ASN A 176 -24.58 -9.22 10.54
N PHE A 177 -24.72 -8.90 9.25
CA PHE A 177 -25.96 -8.39 8.68
C PHE A 177 -27.07 -9.46 8.63
N ILE A 178 -26.72 -10.70 8.29
CA ILE A 178 -27.68 -11.82 8.26
C ILE A 178 -28.11 -12.25 9.66
N ALA A 179 -27.27 -12.03 10.67
CA ALA A 179 -27.55 -12.41 12.06
C ALA A 179 -28.33 -11.34 12.86
N ALA A 180 -28.58 -10.16 12.30
CA ALA A 180 -29.33 -9.06 12.89
C ALA A 180 -30.80 -9.08 12.46
#